data_AF-A0A4P7GHF9-F1
#
_entry.id   AF-A0A4P7GHF9-F1
#
_cell.length_a   1.000
_cell.length_b   1.000
_cell.length_c   1.000
_cell.angle_alpha   90.00
_cell.angle_beta   90.00
_cell.angle_gamma   90.00
#
_symmetry.space_group_name_H-M   'P 1'
#
loop_
_entity.id
_entity.type
_entity.pdbx_description
1 polymer ?
#
loop_
_entity_poly.entity_id
_entity_poly.type
_entity_poly.pdbx_seq_one_letter_code
_entity_poly.pdbx_strand_id
1 'polypeptide(L)'
;MRATPTLPSGPEVLLRGGSDRRLTQGLVALSVHVVDDGRATAEVEVTGHPEGVTLKGAKVGASTLAIRLTADEDDFIGGVTEVETRLVAGAAPTTVLRADGTARVADSATAVTLTFGAEIQSGSVRRRAGGTIARCRATAPGLRHGSRITLATPGRGADADLEVVEIWHRFDAAHGLWVELVART
;
A
#
# COMPACT_ATOMS: atom_id res chain seq x y z
N MET A 1 12.49 -27.68 18.89
CA MET A 1 11.97 -27.30 17.55
C MET A 1 11.69 -25.80 17.59
N ARG A 2 12.49 -24.99 16.91
CA ARG A 2 12.19 -23.56 16.76
C ARG A 2 11.14 -23.44 15.67
N ALA A 3 9.97 -22.87 16.00
CA ALA A 3 8.99 -22.49 15.01
C ALA A 3 9.67 -21.57 13.99
N THR A 4 9.68 -21.97 12.72
CA THR A 4 10.03 -21.10 11.62
C THR A 4 9.12 -19.88 11.72
N PRO A 5 9.63 -18.64 11.87
CA PRO A 5 8.77 -17.48 11.83
C PRO A 5 8.11 -17.48 10.45
N THR A 6 6.80 -17.70 10.42
CA THR A 6 5.97 -17.45 9.24
C THR A 6 6.24 -16.01 8.84
N LEU A 7 6.82 -15.81 7.66
CA LEU A 7 6.92 -14.49 7.02
C LEU A 7 5.58 -13.79 7.20
N PRO A 8 5.56 -12.49 7.55
CA PRO A 8 4.31 -11.74 7.61
C PRO A 8 3.58 -11.97 6.29
N SER A 9 2.37 -12.53 6.40
CA SER A 9 1.49 -12.83 5.28
C SER A 9 1.40 -11.56 4.43
N GLY A 10 1.91 -11.60 3.21
CA GLY A 10 1.80 -10.50 2.25
C GLY A 10 0.33 -10.07 2.08
N PRO A 11 0.09 -8.94 1.43
CA PRO A 11 -1.25 -8.37 1.34
C PRO A 11 -2.25 -9.36 0.75
N GLU A 12 -3.43 -9.42 1.35
CA GLU A 12 -4.53 -10.19 0.80
C GLU A 12 -5.23 -9.36 -0.28
N VAL A 13 -5.41 -9.94 -1.46
CA VAL A 13 -6.08 -9.27 -2.57
C VAL A 13 -7.22 -10.15 -3.03
N LEU A 14 -8.43 -9.60 -2.96
CA LEU A 14 -9.66 -10.25 -3.38
C LEU A 14 -10.25 -9.49 -4.56
N LEU A 15 -10.48 -10.20 -5.65
CA LEU A 15 -11.27 -9.71 -6.78
C LEU A 15 -12.69 -10.24 -6.61
N ARG A 16 -13.64 -9.34 -6.35
CA ARG A 16 -15.06 -9.62 -6.20
C ARG A 16 -15.79 -9.36 -7.52
N GLY A 17 -16.77 -10.19 -7.86
CA GLY A 17 -17.51 -10.08 -9.13
C GLY A 17 -18.35 -11.32 -9.43
N GLY A 18 -18.37 -11.77 -10.70
CA GLY A 18 -19.13 -12.97 -11.09
C GLY A 18 -18.70 -14.26 -10.38
N SER A 19 -17.45 -14.32 -9.92
CA SER A 19 -16.97 -15.30 -8.94
C SER A 19 -15.82 -14.67 -8.16
N ASP A 20 -15.87 -14.74 -6.83
CA ASP A 20 -14.82 -14.19 -5.97
C ASP A 20 -13.51 -14.97 -6.14
N ARG A 21 -12.40 -14.24 -6.26
CA ARG A 21 -11.06 -14.82 -6.47
C ARG A 21 -10.05 -14.18 -5.54
N ARG A 22 -9.24 -15.02 -4.91
CA ARG A 22 -8.06 -14.58 -4.17
C ARG A 22 -6.86 -14.51 -5.10
N LEU A 23 -6.29 -13.32 -5.24
CA LEU A 23 -5.17 -13.02 -6.11
C LEU A 23 -3.81 -13.12 -5.42
N THR A 24 -3.78 -13.23 -4.09
CA THR A 24 -2.56 -13.24 -3.25
C THR A 24 -1.50 -14.25 -3.71
N GLN A 25 -1.90 -15.43 -4.18
CA GLN A 25 -0.94 -16.48 -4.59
C GLN A 25 -0.18 -16.14 -5.88
N GLY A 26 -0.72 -15.27 -6.72
CA GLY A 26 -0.08 -14.81 -7.95
C GLY A 26 0.43 -13.38 -7.88
N LEU A 27 0.40 -12.74 -6.69
CA LEU A 27 0.71 -11.32 -6.56
C LEU A 27 2.20 -11.07 -6.83
N VAL A 28 2.47 -10.25 -7.84
CA VAL A 28 3.81 -9.79 -8.22
C VAL A 28 4.12 -8.47 -7.55
N ALA A 29 3.21 -7.52 -7.68
CA ALA A 29 3.33 -6.19 -7.11
C ALA A 29 1.96 -5.61 -6.75
N LEU A 30 1.97 -4.69 -5.79
CA LEU A 30 0.80 -3.95 -5.36
C LEU A 30 1.20 -2.51 -5.04
N SER A 31 0.37 -1.56 -5.44
CA SER A 31 0.44 -0.17 -4.98
C SER A 31 -0.98 0.31 -4.66
N VAL A 32 -1.22 0.75 -3.44
CA VAL A 32 -2.43 1.51 -3.06
C VAL A 32 -2.00 2.93 -2.77
N HIS A 33 -2.48 3.89 -3.53
CA HIS A 33 -2.22 5.32 -3.32
C HIS A 33 -3.46 5.96 -2.73
N VAL A 34 -3.30 6.62 -1.59
CA VAL A 34 -4.38 7.32 -0.90
C VAL A 34 -4.06 8.82 -0.86
N VAL A 35 -5.02 9.60 -1.36
CA VAL A 35 -5.05 11.06 -1.38
C VAL A 35 -6.36 11.54 -0.73
N ASP A 36 -6.42 12.81 -0.35
CA ASP A 36 -7.66 13.56 -0.08
C ASP A 36 -8.76 12.77 0.66
N ASP A 37 -8.70 12.74 2.00
CA ASP A 37 -9.75 12.20 2.88
C ASP A 37 -10.21 10.77 2.55
N GLY A 38 -9.28 9.93 2.08
CA GLY A 38 -9.51 8.49 1.87
C GLY A 38 -9.92 8.12 0.45
N ARG A 39 -9.87 9.06 -0.52
CA ARG A 39 -9.90 8.68 -1.94
C ARG A 39 -8.63 7.89 -2.28
N ALA A 40 -8.79 6.81 -3.03
CA ALA A 40 -7.65 5.95 -3.30
C ALA A 40 -7.70 5.34 -4.69
N THR A 41 -6.52 5.05 -5.22
CA THR A 41 -6.33 4.23 -6.41
C THR A 41 -5.47 3.02 -6.06
N ALA A 42 -5.68 1.91 -6.75
CA ALA A 42 -4.90 0.70 -6.58
C ALA A 42 -4.41 0.17 -7.93
N GLU A 43 -3.15 -0.26 -7.98
CA GLU A 43 -2.58 -1.06 -9.05
C GLU A 43 -2.15 -2.42 -8.47
N VAL A 44 -2.70 -3.51 -8.99
CA VAL A 44 -2.40 -4.89 -8.58
C VAL A 44 -1.85 -5.64 -9.78
N GLU A 45 -0.60 -6.07 -9.70
CA GLU A 45 0.03 -6.91 -10.71
C GLU A 45 0.08 -8.37 -10.26
N VAL A 46 -0.42 -9.27 -11.09
CA VAL A 46 -0.44 -10.71 -10.82
C VAL A 46 0.13 -11.51 -11.99
N THR A 47 0.68 -12.68 -11.71
CA THR A 47 1.15 -13.61 -12.75
C THR A 47 -0.01 -14.18 -13.55
N GLY A 48 0.18 -14.32 -14.86
CA GLY A 48 -0.76 -14.97 -15.77
C GLY A 48 -1.55 -14.00 -16.67
N HIS A 49 -2.36 -14.58 -17.54
CA HIS A 49 -3.26 -13.86 -18.45
C HIS A 49 -4.64 -13.61 -17.84
N PRO A 50 -5.38 -12.56 -18.27
CA PRO A 50 -6.71 -12.24 -17.78
C PRO A 50 -7.74 -13.33 -18.10
N GLU A 51 -7.54 -14.08 -19.18
CA GLU A 51 -8.38 -15.22 -19.57
C GLU A 51 -8.06 -16.51 -18.78
N GLY A 52 -6.97 -16.50 -18.00
CA GLY A 52 -6.58 -17.60 -17.14
C GLY A 52 -7.51 -17.78 -15.94
N VAL A 53 -7.49 -18.96 -15.32
CA VAL A 53 -8.38 -19.34 -14.21
C VAL A 53 -8.38 -18.32 -13.06
N THR A 54 -7.23 -17.69 -12.80
CA THR A 54 -7.04 -16.72 -11.71
C THR A 54 -7.80 -15.42 -11.91
N LEU A 55 -8.01 -15.00 -13.17
CA LEU A 55 -8.58 -13.69 -13.53
C LEU A 55 -9.86 -13.81 -14.37
N LYS A 56 -10.28 -15.03 -14.69
CA LYS A 56 -11.51 -15.32 -15.42
C LYS A 56 -12.71 -14.65 -14.73
N GLY A 57 -13.25 -13.61 -15.35
CA GLY A 57 -14.37 -12.84 -14.83
C GLY A 57 -14.02 -11.44 -14.31
N ALA A 58 -12.74 -11.06 -14.30
CA ALA A 58 -12.32 -9.66 -14.12
C ALA A 58 -12.94 -8.81 -15.25
N LYS A 59 -13.80 -7.87 -14.88
CA LYS A 59 -14.51 -7.00 -15.83
C LYS A 59 -14.46 -5.57 -15.33
N VAL A 60 -13.95 -4.69 -16.18
CA VAL A 60 -14.01 -3.25 -15.97
C VAL A 60 -15.46 -2.83 -15.71
N GLY A 61 -15.66 -2.05 -14.65
CA GLY A 61 -16.99 -1.55 -14.24
C GLY A 61 -17.93 -2.57 -13.58
N ALA A 62 -17.55 -3.86 -13.51
CA ALA A 62 -18.37 -4.91 -12.89
C ALA A 62 -17.63 -5.71 -11.80
N SER A 63 -16.31 -5.53 -11.68
CA SER A 63 -15.50 -6.15 -10.64
C SER A 63 -15.04 -5.11 -9.62
N THR A 64 -14.84 -5.56 -8.39
CA THR A 64 -14.32 -4.76 -7.28
C THR A 64 -13.06 -5.41 -6.73
N LEU A 65 -12.03 -4.62 -6.47
CA LEU A 65 -10.86 -5.04 -5.71
C LEU A 65 -11.05 -4.69 -4.24
N ALA A 66 -10.82 -5.66 -3.36
CA ALA A 66 -10.67 -5.47 -1.93
C ALA A 66 -9.26 -5.91 -1.53
N ILE A 67 -8.54 -5.04 -0.81
CA ILE A 67 -7.13 -5.24 -0.47
C ILE A 67 -6.98 -5.12 1.05
N ARG A 68 -6.36 -6.11 1.67
CA ARG A 68 -5.95 -6.10 3.08
C ARG A 68 -4.43 -6.08 3.15
N LEU A 69 -3.89 -5.02 3.70
CA LEU A 69 -2.47 -4.80 3.97
C LEU A 69 -2.11 -5.28 5.37
N THR A 70 -3.08 -5.30 6.28
CA THR A 70 -2.97 -5.80 7.66
C THR A 70 -3.95 -6.94 7.91
N ALA A 71 -3.76 -7.71 8.99
CA ALA A 71 -4.52 -8.93 9.24
C ALA A 71 -6.01 -8.69 9.54
N ASP A 72 -6.37 -7.47 9.97
CA ASP A 72 -7.63 -7.27 10.67
C ASP A 72 -8.76 -6.77 9.76
N GLU A 73 -8.51 -6.01 8.69
CA GLU A 73 -9.58 -5.41 7.86
C GLU A 73 -9.19 -5.08 6.39
N ASP A 74 -10.21 -4.79 5.55
CA ASP A 74 -10.06 -4.29 4.17
C ASP A 74 -9.55 -2.83 4.21
N ASP A 75 -8.30 -2.63 3.80
CA ASP A 75 -7.62 -1.33 3.76
C ASP A 75 -8.03 -0.48 2.55
N PHE A 76 -8.42 -1.13 1.46
CA PHE A 76 -8.92 -0.51 0.24
C PHE A 76 -10.07 -1.31 -0.36
N ILE A 77 -11.07 -0.60 -0.89
CA ILE A 77 -12.15 -1.16 -1.70
C ILE A 77 -12.38 -0.24 -2.90
N GLY A 78 -12.31 -0.77 -4.12
CA GLY A 78 -12.48 0.03 -5.34
C GLY A 78 -12.95 -0.75 -6.55
N GLY A 79 -13.63 -0.07 -7.48
CA GLY A 79 -14.09 -0.67 -8.73
C GLY A 79 -12.94 -0.80 -9.73
N VAL A 80 -12.83 -1.96 -10.40
CA VAL A 80 -11.83 -2.16 -11.45
C VAL A 80 -12.13 -1.25 -12.64
N THR A 81 -11.16 -0.41 -12.98
CA THR A 81 -11.22 0.57 -14.07
C THR A 81 -10.41 0.15 -15.29
N GLU A 82 -9.38 -0.67 -15.10
CA GLU A 82 -8.52 -1.14 -16.19
C GLU A 82 -8.00 -2.56 -15.93
N VAL A 83 -7.81 -3.32 -17.02
CA VAL A 83 -7.17 -4.65 -17.02
C VAL A 83 -6.19 -4.69 -18.19
N GLU A 84 -4.89 -4.77 -17.90
CA GLU A 84 -3.82 -4.76 -18.90
C GLU A 84 -2.98 -6.04 -18.79
N THR A 85 -2.61 -6.66 -19.90
CA THR A 85 -1.61 -7.75 -19.89
C THR A 85 -0.25 -7.22 -20.28
N ARG A 86 0.75 -7.40 -19.43
CA ARG A 86 2.15 -7.08 -19.72
C ARG A 86 2.87 -8.33 -20.22
N LEU A 87 3.53 -8.19 -21.37
CA LEU A 87 4.35 -9.22 -21.99
C LEU A 87 5.80 -8.74 -22.03
N VAL A 88 6.67 -9.41 -21.29
CA VAL A 88 8.10 -9.12 -21.27
C VAL A 88 8.83 -10.31 -21.88
N ALA A 89 9.69 -10.05 -22.88
CA ALA A 89 10.44 -11.10 -23.55
C ALA A 89 11.29 -11.89 -22.54
N GLY A 90 11.12 -13.21 -22.51
CA GLY A 90 11.84 -14.10 -21.60
C GLY A 90 11.28 -14.19 -20.18
N ALA A 91 10.14 -13.55 -19.88
CA ALA A 91 9.45 -13.64 -18.60
C ALA A 91 8.04 -14.23 -18.76
N ALA A 92 7.45 -14.70 -17.66
CA ALA A 92 6.04 -15.08 -17.63
C ALA A 92 5.15 -13.84 -17.83
N PRO A 93 4.01 -13.97 -18.53
CA PRO A 93 3.06 -12.87 -18.68
C PRO A 93 2.52 -12.44 -17.30
N THR A 94 2.27 -11.14 -17.14
CA THR A 94 1.57 -10.60 -15.96
C THR A 94 0.33 -9.84 -16.40
N THR A 95 -0.64 -9.74 -15.49
CA THR A 95 -1.83 -8.92 -15.66
C THR A 95 -1.87 -7.87 -14.57
N VAL A 96 -2.19 -6.64 -14.96
CA VAL A 96 -2.32 -5.49 -14.10
C VAL A 96 -3.79 -5.11 -14.03
N LEU A 97 -4.31 -5.04 -12.81
CA LEU A 97 -5.63 -4.53 -12.51
C LEU A 97 -5.47 -3.14 -11.90
N ARG A 98 -6.19 -2.16 -12.43
CA ARG A 98 -6.31 -0.85 -11.80
C ARG A 98 -7.72 -0.64 -11.27
N ALA A 99 -7.81 0.02 -10.13
CA ALA A 99 -9.08 0.35 -9.51
C ALA A 99 -9.07 1.72 -8.84
N ASP A 100 -10.23 2.36 -8.89
CA ASP A 100 -10.51 3.59 -8.16
C ASP A 100 -11.50 3.29 -7.04
N GLY A 101 -11.27 3.86 -5.87
CA GLY A 101 -12.04 3.51 -4.69
C GLY A 101 -11.75 4.37 -3.48
N THR A 102 -11.96 3.77 -2.32
CA THR A 102 -11.70 4.38 -1.03
C THR A 102 -10.76 3.52 -0.21
N ALA A 103 -9.97 4.16 0.64
CA ALA A 103 -9.13 3.53 1.62
C ALA A 103 -9.49 4.02 3.01
N ARG A 104 -9.25 3.17 4.02
CA ARG A 104 -9.49 3.54 5.41
C ARG A 104 -8.49 4.60 5.86
N VAL A 105 -9.02 5.70 6.38
CA VAL A 105 -8.27 6.78 7.03
C VAL A 105 -8.03 6.48 8.51
N ALA A 106 -7.01 7.10 9.08
CA ALA A 106 -6.71 6.96 10.50
C ALA A 106 -7.84 7.56 11.37
N ASP A 107 -8.19 6.85 12.44
CA ASP A 107 -9.09 7.28 13.51
C ASP A 107 -8.33 7.79 14.75
N SER A 108 -7.03 7.49 14.84
CA SER A 108 -6.21 7.72 16.03
C SER A 108 -5.69 9.15 16.13
N ALA A 109 -5.98 9.80 17.26
CA ALA A 109 -5.34 11.03 17.69
C ALA A 109 -3.91 10.80 18.22
N THR A 110 -3.55 9.57 18.59
CA THR A 110 -2.24 9.23 19.14
C THR A 110 -1.19 9.16 18.04
N ALA A 111 -0.09 9.88 18.23
CA ALA A 111 1.00 9.91 17.27
C ALA A 111 1.84 8.63 17.30
N VAL A 112 2.12 8.08 16.12
CA VAL A 112 3.06 6.96 15.94
C VAL A 112 4.46 7.52 15.78
N THR A 113 5.41 7.10 16.62
CA THR A 113 6.80 7.53 16.46
C THR A 113 7.48 6.74 15.33
N LEU A 114 8.13 7.45 14.40
CA LEU A 114 8.92 6.86 13.31
C LEU A 114 10.36 7.37 13.38
N THR A 115 11.32 6.46 13.46
CA THR A 115 12.74 6.78 13.64
C THR A 115 13.56 6.46 12.39
N PHE A 116 14.46 7.36 12.00
CA PHE A 116 15.42 7.11 10.91
C PHE A 116 16.40 5.99 11.26
N GLY A 117 16.50 5.00 10.37
CA GLY A 117 17.35 3.82 10.57
C GLY A 117 16.68 2.68 11.35
N ALA A 118 15.44 2.89 11.84
CA ALA A 118 14.60 1.83 12.39
C ALA A 118 13.39 1.62 11.48
N GLU A 119 12.31 2.38 11.66
CA GLU A 119 11.11 2.28 10.82
C GLU A 119 11.30 3.00 9.48
N ILE A 120 12.01 4.13 9.47
CA ILE A 120 12.24 4.92 8.25
C ILE A 120 13.52 4.43 7.57
N GLN A 121 13.36 3.86 6.38
CA GLN A 121 14.43 3.33 5.54
C GLN A 121 15.16 4.46 4.80
N SER A 122 14.41 5.46 4.34
CA SER A 122 14.95 6.64 3.65
C SER A 122 13.94 7.78 3.68
N GLY A 123 14.41 9.02 3.47
CA GLY A 123 13.52 10.16 3.41
C GLY A 123 14.21 11.51 3.50
N SER A 124 13.40 12.56 3.50
CA SER A 124 13.85 13.93 3.70
C SER A 124 12.85 14.71 4.55
N VAL A 125 13.35 15.62 5.36
CA VAL A 125 12.55 16.56 6.14
C VAL A 125 12.96 17.97 5.72
N ARG A 126 11.99 18.80 5.35
CA ARG A 126 12.20 20.21 4.98
C ARG A 126 11.39 21.09 5.91
N ARG A 127 12.08 22.03 6.56
CA ARG A 127 11.49 23.04 7.44
C ARG A 127 11.48 24.39 6.73
N ARG A 128 10.33 25.09 6.76
CA ARG A 128 10.15 26.45 6.23
C ARG A 128 9.32 27.26 7.21
N ALA A 129 9.27 28.58 7.01
CA ALA A 129 8.48 29.48 7.86
C ALA A 129 6.98 29.09 7.94
N GLY A 130 6.45 28.44 6.89
CA GLY A 130 5.06 27.96 6.83
C GLY A 130 4.83 26.51 7.29
N GLY A 131 5.81 25.84 7.89
CA GLY A 131 5.65 24.49 8.43
C GLY A 131 6.75 23.49 8.06
N THR A 132 6.57 22.25 8.50
CA THR A 132 7.48 21.12 8.20
C THR A 132 6.81 20.18 7.22
N ILE A 133 7.57 19.71 6.22
CA ILE A 133 7.13 18.65 5.30
C ILE A 133 8.16 17.54 5.33
N ALA A 134 7.70 16.32 5.53
CA ALA A 134 8.49 15.11 5.43
C ALA A 134 8.03 14.24 4.27
N ARG A 135 8.99 13.59 3.61
CA ARG A 135 8.76 12.55 2.61
C ARG A 135 9.61 11.35 2.99
N CYS A 136 8.98 10.23 3.29
CA CYS A 136 9.65 9.08 3.89
C CYS A 136 9.21 7.76 3.24
N ARG A 137 10.15 6.82 3.17
CA ARG A 137 9.87 5.40 2.97
C ARG A 137 10.03 4.70 4.32
N ALA A 138 9.02 3.95 4.74
CA ALA A 138 9.01 3.29 6.05
C ALA A 138 8.43 1.87 6.02
N THR A 139 8.84 1.03 6.95
CA THR A 139 8.26 -0.30 7.22
C THR A 139 7.19 -0.21 8.30
N ALA A 140 6.12 0.52 8.00
CA ALA A 140 5.02 0.77 8.94
C ALA A 140 3.67 0.54 8.24
N PRO A 141 3.29 -0.74 7.99
CA PRO A 141 2.14 -1.07 7.16
C PRO A 141 0.80 -0.64 7.75
N GLY A 142 0.74 -0.40 9.06
CA GLY A 142 -0.45 0.11 9.74
C GLY A 142 -0.66 1.62 9.61
N LEU A 143 0.29 2.38 9.04
CA LEU A 143 0.09 3.81 8.80
C LEU A 143 -0.98 4.02 7.73
N ARG A 144 -1.78 5.07 7.92
CA ARG A 144 -2.88 5.45 7.04
C ARG A 144 -2.84 6.95 6.75
N HIS A 145 -3.55 7.39 5.72
CA HIS A 145 -3.86 8.81 5.54
C HIS A 145 -4.53 9.35 6.82
N GLY A 146 -4.15 10.55 7.25
CA GLY A 146 -4.59 11.17 8.50
C GLY A 146 -3.84 10.70 9.76
N SER A 147 -2.92 9.74 9.65
CA SER A 147 -2.17 9.29 10.84
C SER A 147 -1.30 10.42 11.38
N ARG A 148 -1.36 10.63 12.70
CA ARG A 148 -0.40 11.48 13.40
C ARG A 148 0.89 10.70 13.57
N ILE A 149 2.02 11.32 13.25
CA ILE A 149 3.35 10.73 13.41
C ILE A 149 4.29 11.70 14.12
N THR A 150 5.18 11.17 14.94
CA THR A 150 6.32 11.92 15.47
C THR A 150 7.56 11.41 14.75
N LEU A 151 8.20 12.25 13.95
CA LEU A 151 9.48 11.90 13.36
C LEU A 151 10.57 12.03 14.40
N ALA A 152 11.32 10.98 14.67
CA ALA A 152 12.48 11.00 15.55
C ALA A 152 13.78 10.99 14.71
N THR A 153 14.62 12.00 14.90
CA THR A 153 15.92 12.08 14.22
C THR A 153 17.06 11.90 15.22
N PRO A 154 17.85 10.81 15.13
CA PRO A 154 18.97 10.61 16.05
C PRO A 154 19.94 11.81 16.02
N GLY A 155 20.11 12.45 17.17
CA GLY A 155 21.15 13.47 17.40
C GLY A 155 20.96 14.83 16.72
N ARG A 156 19.81 15.13 16.10
CA ARG A 156 19.59 16.40 15.39
C ARG A 156 18.51 17.31 15.95
N GLY A 157 17.79 16.88 17.00
CA GLY A 157 16.70 17.68 17.60
C GLY A 157 15.64 18.09 16.58
N ALA A 158 15.49 17.32 15.50
CA ALA A 158 14.60 17.66 14.41
C ALA A 158 13.24 16.94 14.53
N ASP A 159 12.87 16.60 15.76
CA ASP A 159 11.62 15.93 16.01
C ASP A 159 10.45 16.84 15.65
N ALA A 160 9.44 16.25 15.03
CA ALA A 160 8.28 16.98 14.54
C ALA A 160 7.06 16.08 14.55
N ASP A 161 5.98 16.60 15.12
CA ASP A 161 4.66 16.00 15.01
C ASP A 161 4.04 16.44 13.69
N LEU A 162 3.71 15.46 12.86
CA LEU A 162 3.19 15.65 11.51
C LEU A 162 1.92 14.81 11.35
N GLU A 163 1.12 15.18 10.36
CA GLU A 163 0.01 14.38 9.87
C GLU A 163 0.35 13.83 8.49
N VAL A 164 0.09 12.54 8.27
CA VAL A 164 0.23 11.89 6.96
C VAL A 164 -0.90 12.38 6.06
N VAL A 165 -0.55 13.12 5.01
CA VAL A 165 -1.53 13.71 4.06
C VAL A 165 -1.54 13.02 2.70
N GLU A 166 -0.59 12.11 2.48
CA GLU A 166 -0.51 11.28 1.29
C GLU A 166 0.27 10.02 1.64
N ILE A 167 -0.20 8.87 1.17
CA ILE A 167 0.44 7.60 1.46
C ILE A 167 0.29 6.63 0.29
N TRP A 168 1.37 5.91 0.01
CA TRP A 168 1.38 4.76 -0.87
C TRP A 168 1.74 3.53 -0.05
N HIS A 169 0.87 2.54 -0.03
CA HIS A 169 1.21 1.21 0.45
C HIS A 169 1.68 0.38 -0.72
N ARG A 170 2.89 -0.15 -0.63
CA ARG A 170 3.55 -0.84 -1.73
C ARG A 170 4.04 -2.21 -1.31
N PHE A 171 3.89 -3.16 -2.21
CA PHE A 171 4.41 -4.49 -2.02
C PHE A 171 5.03 -5.02 -3.30
N ASP A 172 6.14 -5.73 -3.16
CA ASP A 172 6.66 -6.64 -4.15
C ASP A 172 7.36 -7.82 -3.46
N ALA A 173 7.60 -8.90 -4.19
CA ALA A 173 8.20 -10.11 -3.65
C ALA A 173 9.64 -9.93 -3.12
N ALA A 174 10.37 -8.91 -3.59
CA ALA A 174 11.77 -8.69 -3.23
C ALA A 174 11.91 -7.85 -1.94
N HIS A 175 11.00 -6.91 -1.71
CA HIS A 175 11.10 -5.92 -0.65
C HIS A 175 10.01 -6.08 0.43
N GLY A 176 9.02 -6.94 0.22
CA GLY A 176 7.89 -7.10 1.14
C GLY A 176 6.95 -5.89 1.08
N LEU A 177 6.21 -5.63 2.16
CA LEU A 177 5.29 -4.49 2.27
C LEU A 177 6.00 -3.29 2.90
N TRP A 178 5.92 -2.13 2.26
CA TRP A 178 6.39 -0.85 2.80
C TRP A 178 5.41 0.28 2.49
N VAL A 179 5.63 1.43 3.12
CA VAL A 179 4.90 2.65 2.82
C VAL A 179 5.82 3.74 2.32
N GLU A 180 5.35 4.53 1.37
CA GLU A 180 5.91 5.84 1.04
C GLU A 180 4.88 6.86 1.51
N LEU A 181 5.31 7.93 2.16
CA LEU A 181 4.39 8.91 2.74
C LEU A 181 4.86 10.34 2.56
N VAL A 182 3.90 11.25 2.51
CA VAL A 182 4.08 12.68 2.72
C VAL A 182 3.37 13.07 4.01
N ALA A 183 4.10 13.73 4.91
CA ALA A 183 3.53 14.24 6.15
C ALA A 183 3.87 15.70 6.37
N ARG A 184 2.98 16.46 7.02
CA ARG A 184 3.18 17.88 7.29
C ARG A 184 2.58 18.34 8.62
N THR A 185 3.09 19.44 9.16
CA THR A 185 2.47 20.18 10.29
C THR A 185 1.24 20.93 9.84
#